data_AF-A0A960T3P7-F1
#
_entry.id   AF-A0A960T3P7-F1
#
_cell.length_a   1.000
_cell.length_b   1.000
_cell.length_c   1.000
_cell.angle_alpha   90.00
_cell.angle_beta   90.00
_cell.angle_gamma   90.00
#
_symmetry.space_group_name_H-M   'P 1'
#
loop_
_entity.id
_entity.type
_entity.pdbx_description
1 polymer ?
#
loop_
_entity_poly.entity_id
_entity_poly.type
_entity_poly.pdbx_seq_one_letter_code
_entity_poly.pdbx_strand_id
1 'polypeptide(L)' 'MPADYHTHTPLCLHAEGTPEEYVDAALAAGVTEYGISDHAPQTPEPFDDWRMKLA' A
#
# COMPACT_ATOMS: atom_id res chain seq x y z
N MET A 1 -11.25 14.19 -8.16
CA MET A 1 -11.54 12.76 -7.93
C MET A 1 -11.92 12.55 -6.47
N PRO A 2 -12.67 11.50 -6.10
CA PRO A 2 -12.79 11.12 -4.69
C PRO A 2 -11.41 10.76 -4.11
N ALA A 3 -11.28 10.83 -2.79
CA ALA A 3 -10.10 10.35 -2.08
C ALA A 3 -9.94 8.84 -2.23
N ASP A 4 -8.70 8.35 -2.27
CA ASP A 4 -8.38 6.92 -2.21
C ASP A 4 -7.70 6.61 -0.88
N TYR A 5 -8.34 5.74 -0.09
CA TYR A 5 -7.86 5.34 1.23
C TYR A 5 -7.57 3.85 1.33
N HIS A 6 -7.63 3.11 0.21
CA HIS A 6 -7.41 1.66 0.22
C HIS A 6 -6.36 1.28 -0.82
N THR A 7 -5.11 1.64 -0.52
CA THR A 7 -3.96 1.30 -1.36
C THR A 7 -2.95 0.48 -0.57
N HIS A 8 -2.13 -0.30 -1.26
CA HIS A 8 -1.13 -1.19 -0.68
C HIS A 8 0.23 -0.92 -1.33
N THR A 9 1.29 -0.91 -0.53
CA THR A 9 2.69 -0.77 -0.95
C THR A 9 3.39 -2.12 -1.03
N PRO A 10 4.59 -2.19 -1.65
CA PRO A 10 5.38 -3.42 -1.69
C PRO A 10 5.74 -3.98 -0.31
N LEU A 11 5.53 -3.23 0.78
CA LEU A 11 5.65 -3.75 2.14
C LEU A 11 4.66 -4.90 2.40
N CYS A 12 3.51 -4.92 1.73
CA CYS A 12 2.52 -6.01 1.77
C CYS A 12 2.92 -7.25 0.97
N LEU A 13 4.10 -7.30 0.35
CA LEU A 13 4.64 -8.44 -0.41
C LEU A 13 3.82 -8.86 -1.66
N HIS A 14 2.56 -8.43 -1.80
CA HIS A 14 1.67 -8.73 -2.91
C HIS A 14 1.42 -7.55 -3.88
N ALA A 15 1.95 -6.38 -3.54
CA ALA A 15 1.84 -5.15 -4.32
C ALA A 15 3.20 -4.83 -4.94
N GLU A 16 3.19 -4.27 -6.15
CA GLU A 16 4.37 -4.07 -6.98
C GLU A 16 4.58 -2.58 -7.28
N GLY A 17 5.82 -2.19 -7.61
CA GLY A 17 6.19 -0.80 -7.90
C GLY A 17 6.84 -0.11 -6.70
N THR A 18 6.75 1.21 -6.64
CA THR A 18 7.28 2.06 -5.58
C THR A 18 6.19 3.00 -5.05
N PRO A 19 6.22 3.38 -3.77
CA PRO A 19 5.28 4.37 -3.23
C PRO A 19 5.21 5.67 -4.03
N GLU A 20 6.32 6.12 -4.59
CA GLU A 20 6.40 7.31 -5.45
C GLU A 20 5.59 7.17 -6.73
N GLU A 21 5.67 6.02 -7.42
CA GLU A 21 4.89 5.75 -8.64
C GLU A 21 3.38 5.81 -8.37
N TYR A 22 2.94 5.43 -7.16
CA TYR A 22 1.54 5.49 -6.78
C TYR A 22 1.07 6.92 -6.56
N VAL A 23 1.89 7.73 -5.89
CA VAL A 23 1.60 9.15 -5.65
C VAL A 23 1.58 9.90 -6.98
N ASP A 24 2.52 9.63 -7.89
CA ASP A 24 2.54 10.23 -9.23
C ASP A 24 1.27 9.88 -10.02
N ALA A 25 0.82 8.62 -9.96
CA ALA A 25 -0.43 8.20 -10.58
C ALA A 25 -1.66 8.88 -9.95
N ALA A 26 -1.70 9.02 -8.62
CA ALA A 26 -2.77 9.71 -7.90
C ALA A 26 -2.84 11.20 -8.27
N LEU A 27 -1.71 11.88 -8.37
CA LEU A 27 -1.61 13.26 -8.82
C LEU A 27 -2.09 13.44 -10.26
N ALA A 28 -1.64 12.55 -11.17
CA ALA A 28 -2.08 12.57 -12.56
C ALA A 28 -3.59 12.34 -12.72
N ALA A 29 -4.18 11.54 -11.81
CA ALA A 29 -5.62 11.32 -11.75
C ALA A 29 -6.39 12.49 -11.11
N GLY A 30 -5.74 13.44 -10.44
CA GLY A 30 -6.40 14.54 -9.72
C GLY A 30 -7.04 14.09 -8.40
N VAL A 31 -6.42 13.12 -7.72
CA VAL A 31 -6.71 12.72 -6.34
C VAL A 31 -6.02 13.72 -5.41
N THR A 32 -6.76 14.28 -4.45
CA THR A 32 -6.26 15.33 -3.53
C THR A 32 -5.98 14.81 -2.13
N GLU A 33 -6.45 13.60 -1.81
CA GLU A 33 -6.25 12.90 -0.54
C GLU A 33 -5.96 11.43 -0.85
N TYR A 34 -4.89 10.90 -0.27
CA TYR A 34 -4.39 9.56 -0.55
C TYR A 34 -3.97 8.86 0.75
N GLY A 35 -4.42 7.62 0.94
CA GLY A 35 -4.15 6.82 2.12
C GLY A 35 -3.62 5.44 1.76
N ILE A 36 -2.65 4.98 2.55
CA ILE A 36 -2.06 3.65 2.48
C ILE A 36 -2.67 2.81 3.60
N SER A 37 -3.20 1.65 3.24
CA SER A 37 -3.89 0.70 4.13
C SER A 37 -3.23 -0.68 4.07
N ASP A 38 -1.90 -0.70 4.21
CA ASP A 38 -1.12 -1.93 4.20
C ASP A 38 -1.61 -2.96 5.23
N HIS A 39 -1.49 -4.22 4.86
CA HIS A 39 -1.76 -5.36 5.72
C HIS A 39 -0.75 -5.43 6.87
N ALA A 40 -1.24 -5.11 8.08
CA ALA A 40 -0.45 -5.15 9.31
C ALA A 40 0.22 -6.52 9.54
N PRO A 41 1.43 -6.54 10.15
CA PRO A 41 2.13 -7.78 10.46
C PRO A 41 1.34 -8.67 11.42
N GLN A 42 1.52 -9.98 11.32
CA GLN A 42 0.87 -10.98 12.17
C GLN A 42 1.86 -12.08 12.54
N THR A 43 1.87 -12.48 13.81
CA THR A 43 2.67 -13.62 14.28
C THR A 43 1.85 -14.91 14.30
N PRO A 44 2.43 -16.07 13.93
CA PRO A 44 3.81 -16.28 13.47
C PRO A 44 4.06 -15.78 12.04
N GLU A 45 5.33 -15.53 11.69
CA GLU A 45 5.72 -15.10 10.35
C GLU A 45 6.34 -16.22 9.49
N PRO A 46 6.06 -16.25 8.17
CA PRO A 46 4.99 -15.51 7.51
C PRO A 46 3.62 -16.09 7.91
N PHE A 47 2.63 -15.21 8.13
CA PHE A 47 1.24 -15.66 8.30
C PHE A 47 0.61 -16.01 6.95
N ASP A 48 0.85 -15.17 5.95
CA ASP A 48 0.56 -15.36 4.53
C ASP A 48 1.49 -14.48 3.67
N ASP A 49 1.31 -14.53 2.35
CA ASP A 49 2.15 -13.80 1.40
C ASP A 49 1.74 -12.33 1.22
N TRP A 50 0.83 -11.80 2.06
CA TRP A 50 0.19 -10.49 1.84
C TRP A 50 0.44 -9.50 2.99
N ARG A 51 0.93 -9.95 4.15
CA ARG A 51 1.19 -9.07 5.30
C ARG A 51 2.60 -8.52 5.30
N MET A 52 2.72 -7.30 5.82
CA MET A 52 4.01 -6.75 6.22
C MET A 52 4.76 -7.68 7.17
N LYS A 53 6.08 -7.60 7.14
CA LYS A 53 6.97 -8.21 8.14
C LYS A 53 7.07 -7.31 9.38
N LEU A 54 7.28 -7.89 10.55
CA LEU A 54 7.71 -7.19 11.75
C LEU A 54 9.07 -6.53 11.50
N ALA A 55 9.22 -5.32 12.04
CA ALA A 55 10.43 -4.50 11.90
C ALA A 55 11.63 -5.04 12.68
#